data_AF-A0A1R4EFF2-F1
#
_entry.id   AF-A0A1R4EFF2-F1
#
_cell.length_a   1.000
_cell.length_b   1.000
_cell.length_c   1.000
_cell.angle_alpha   90.00
_cell.angle_beta   90.00
_cell.angle_gamma   90.00
#
_symmetry.space_group_name_H-M   'P 1'
#
loop_
_entity.id
_entity.type
_entity.pdbx_description
1 polymer ?
#
loop_
_entity_poly.entity_id
_entity_poly.type
_entity_poly.pdbx_seq_one_letter_code
_entity_poly.pdbx_strand_id
1 'polypeptide(L)'
;MKIRNGSLLSSLRAVGQRSLHNASKAVNSGKKVAGALSRSPLVQLINKQLNSSSPLPIPTSMKTVKDERQNTAELESESVGNSSEPLTAEEQLKQEQLAKELAFKRAPINWIPAAVLIATPIAAAVITPWYLATHEVSKPVWITFGAIAIWTGMSITTGYHRLMSHRTYKAHPAVRNFFLLGATLAVQGSAFDWCSGHRTHHRHVDDPMDDPYSAKRGFWFSHIGWMLKNYPSGNFDYKNIPDLTKDKVLQIQHKYYGLWVVATNVGLIGAIGWLIGDVWGTLLLAGLVRLVINHHFTFFINSLCHMFGTRPYTDTNTARDNFLLAIPTWGEGYHNYHHFFQYDYRNGVKWWQYDPTKWLIAALAKVGLASDLRTVDNMTIKHAEVNMMFKRAQKKIEKISDEQGLITDSNLPRSLQNFSDRVHFEYQLFNDTVKEWQALKAKAMQLKKNEFAERLHEADEALKDQYHMIEKRILKHNHNLKQAFKEISFKTA
;
A
#
# COMPACT_ATOMS: atom_id res chain seq x y z
N MET A 1 -39.02 -41.22 27.69
CA MET A 1 -38.03 -41.94 26.86
C MET A 1 -36.67 -41.23 26.99
N LYS A 2 -35.81 -41.71 27.89
CA LYS A 2 -34.45 -41.22 28.14
C LYS A 2 -33.50 -41.88 27.13
N ILE A 3 -32.79 -41.14 26.27
CA ILE A 3 -31.51 -41.60 25.67
C ILE A 3 -30.55 -40.41 25.44
N ARG A 4 -29.47 -40.43 26.24
CA ARG A 4 -28.05 -40.07 26.02
C ARG A 4 -27.66 -39.05 24.94
N ASN A 5 -27.13 -37.90 25.38
CA ASN A 5 -26.14 -37.09 24.63
C ASN A 5 -25.10 -36.44 25.59
N GLY A 6 -24.51 -37.25 26.48
CA GLY A 6 -23.56 -36.79 27.51
C GLY A 6 -22.12 -37.27 27.37
N SER A 7 -21.76 -38.01 26.31
CA SER A 7 -20.46 -38.73 26.24
C SER A 7 -19.46 -38.17 25.21
N LEU A 8 -19.84 -37.24 24.34
CA LEU A 8 -18.93 -36.66 23.34
C LEU A 8 -18.24 -35.36 23.83
N LEU A 9 -18.90 -34.58 24.69
CA LEU A 9 -18.38 -33.29 25.19
C LEU A 9 -17.38 -33.45 26.34
N SER A 10 -17.43 -34.56 27.09
CA SER A 10 -16.48 -34.88 28.15
C SER A 10 -15.15 -35.45 27.62
N SER A 11 -15.17 -36.19 26.50
CA SER A 11 -13.94 -36.70 25.88
C SER A 11 -13.13 -35.60 25.17
N LEU A 12 -13.80 -34.62 24.55
CA LEU A 12 -13.14 -33.48 23.90
C LEU A 12 -12.49 -32.50 24.90
N ARG A 13 -13.06 -32.31 26.09
CA ARG A 13 -12.44 -31.52 27.17
C ARG A 13 -11.19 -32.20 27.76
N ALA A 14 -11.21 -33.53 27.90
CA ALA A 14 -10.08 -34.28 28.44
C ALA A 14 -8.87 -34.35 27.47
N VAL A 15 -9.12 -34.36 26.16
CA VAL A 15 -8.07 -34.33 25.13
C VAL A 15 -7.44 -32.94 25.01
N GLY A 16 -8.24 -31.87 25.11
CA GLY A 16 -7.75 -30.48 25.10
C GLY A 16 -6.85 -30.13 26.29
N GLN A 17 -7.19 -30.59 27.50
CA GLN A 17 -6.39 -30.31 28.70
C GLN A 17 -5.07 -31.10 28.76
N ARG A 18 -5.02 -32.33 28.24
CA ARG A 18 -3.76 -33.10 28.12
C ARG A 18 -2.80 -32.52 27.07
N SER A 19 -3.33 -31.94 25.99
CA SER A 19 -2.52 -31.28 24.95
C SER A 19 -1.84 -30.01 25.47
N LEU A 20 -2.55 -29.19 26.25
CA LEU A 20 -2.01 -27.96 26.86
C LEU A 20 -0.98 -28.25 27.97
N HIS A 21 -1.17 -29.32 28.76
CA HIS A 21 -0.22 -29.72 29.80
C HIS A 21 1.11 -30.24 29.21
N ASN A 22 1.06 -30.96 28.08
CA ASN A 22 2.27 -31.46 27.40
C ASN A 22 3.00 -30.36 26.62
N ALA A 23 2.28 -29.38 26.07
CA ALA A 23 2.88 -28.21 25.42
C ALA A 23 3.62 -27.30 26.42
N SER A 24 3.06 -27.13 27.63
CA SER A 24 3.69 -26.35 28.71
C SER A 24 4.99 -27.01 29.22
N LYS A 25 5.08 -28.35 29.26
CA LYS A 25 6.32 -29.07 29.62
C LYS A 25 7.39 -29.03 28.53
N ALA A 26 7.02 -29.00 27.26
CA ALA A 26 7.99 -28.95 26.14
C ALA A 26 8.67 -27.57 25.99
N VAL A 27 7.97 -26.49 26.37
CA VAL A 27 8.52 -25.11 26.34
C VAL A 27 9.55 -24.89 27.44
N ASN A 28 9.44 -25.58 28.58
CA ASN A 28 10.39 -25.46 29.69
C ASN A 28 11.65 -26.35 29.57
N SER A 29 11.81 -27.16 28.51
CA SER A 29 12.95 -28.10 28.37
C SER A 29 13.75 -27.99 27.06
N GLY A 30 13.59 -26.92 26.27
CA GLY A 30 14.53 -26.56 25.20
C GLY A 30 14.78 -27.60 24.08
N LYS A 31 13.84 -28.48 23.74
CA LYS A 31 13.98 -29.46 22.62
C LYS A 31 13.14 -29.08 21.39
N LYS A 32 13.74 -29.19 20.20
CA LYS A 32 13.19 -28.86 18.87
C LYS A 32 11.83 -29.55 18.58
N VAL A 33 10.83 -28.75 18.19
CA VAL A 33 9.45 -29.16 17.86
C VAL A 33 9.30 -29.49 16.37
N ALA A 34 9.98 -30.55 15.89
CA ALA A 34 9.85 -31.00 14.48
C ALA A 34 9.33 -32.45 14.33
N GLY A 35 9.29 -33.24 15.40
CA GLY A 35 8.89 -34.66 15.33
C GLY A 35 7.47 -34.99 15.80
N ALA A 36 6.74 -34.06 16.41
CA ALA A 36 5.48 -34.36 17.11
C ALA A 36 4.20 -34.16 16.28
N LEU A 37 4.28 -33.61 15.06
CA LEU A 37 3.13 -33.32 14.21
C LEU A 37 2.78 -34.42 13.19
N SER A 38 3.63 -35.45 13.03
CA SER A 38 3.39 -36.54 12.05
C SER A 38 2.51 -37.69 12.56
N ARG A 39 2.10 -37.67 13.84
CA ARG A 39 1.28 -38.72 14.48
C ARG A 39 -0.10 -38.26 14.93
N SER A 40 -0.61 -37.17 14.35
CA SER A 40 -1.98 -36.70 14.61
C SER A 40 -3.00 -37.58 13.85
N PRO A 41 -4.03 -38.12 14.53
CA PRO A 41 -5.13 -38.85 13.88
C PRO A 41 -5.86 -38.03 12.80
N LEU A 42 -5.80 -36.70 12.89
CA LEU A 42 -6.40 -35.77 11.93
C LEU A 42 -5.68 -35.77 10.56
N VAL A 43 -4.36 -35.98 10.56
CA VAL A 43 -3.54 -36.03 9.33
C VAL A 43 -3.71 -37.37 8.61
N GLN A 44 -3.92 -38.45 9.37
CA GLN A 44 -4.25 -39.76 8.79
C GLN A 44 -5.66 -39.79 8.15
N LEU A 45 -6.60 -38.99 8.66
CA LEU A 45 -7.95 -38.86 8.09
C LEU A 45 -7.95 -38.09 6.76
N ILE A 46 -7.10 -37.06 6.64
CA ILE A 46 -6.94 -36.25 5.41
C ILE A 46 -6.28 -37.05 4.29
N ASN A 47 -5.24 -37.84 4.61
CA ASN A 47 -4.57 -38.70 3.62
C ASN A 47 -5.44 -39.86 3.14
N LYS A 48 -6.44 -40.29 3.92
CA LYS A 48 -7.38 -41.35 3.52
C LYS A 48 -8.49 -40.86 2.58
N GLN A 49 -8.78 -39.56 2.55
CA GLN A 49 -9.74 -38.96 1.60
C GLN A 49 -9.10 -38.52 0.27
N LEU A 50 -7.79 -38.30 0.21
CA LEU A 50 -7.11 -37.91 -1.03
C LEU A 50 -6.80 -39.08 -1.99
N ASN A 51 -6.89 -40.33 -1.51
CA ASN A 51 -6.56 -41.54 -2.29
C ASN A 51 -7.77 -42.33 -2.82
N SER A 52 -8.98 -41.77 -2.80
CA SER A 52 -10.18 -42.43 -3.36
C SER A 52 -10.80 -41.62 -4.50
N SER A 53 -10.13 -41.58 -5.65
CA SER A 53 -10.75 -41.18 -6.92
C SER A 53 -10.19 -42.05 -8.04
N SER A 54 -10.98 -42.99 -8.54
CA SER A 54 -10.65 -43.79 -9.73
C SER A 54 -10.81 -42.94 -11.00
N PRO A 55 -9.93 -43.05 -12.01
CA PRO A 55 -10.14 -42.37 -13.29
C PRO A 55 -11.06 -43.18 -14.22
N LEU A 56 -11.99 -42.48 -14.88
CA LEU A 56 -12.81 -42.96 -16.00
C LEU A 56 -12.00 -42.96 -17.32
N PRO A 57 -12.35 -43.82 -18.29
CA PRO A 57 -11.50 -44.12 -19.46
C PRO A 57 -11.70 -43.13 -20.63
N ILE A 58 -10.64 -42.90 -21.40
CA ILE A 58 -10.67 -42.22 -22.71
C ILE A 58 -10.20 -43.22 -23.77
N PRO A 59 -10.81 -43.28 -24.97
CA PRO A 59 -10.61 -44.37 -25.93
C PRO A 59 -9.37 -44.23 -26.80
N THR A 60 -8.95 -45.40 -27.28
CA THR A 60 -7.79 -45.74 -28.10
C THR A 60 -7.99 -45.46 -29.59
N SER A 61 -6.99 -44.88 -30.26
CA SER A 61 -6.59 -45.24 -31.64
C SER A 61 -5.10 -44.87 -31.82
N MET A 62 -4.20 -45.87 -31.83
CA MET A 62 -3.47 -46.37 -33.02
C MET A 62 -2.71 -45.27 -33.79
N LYS A 63 -1.42 -45.36 -34.12
CA LYS A 63 -0.52 -46.51 -34.31
C LYS A 63 0.93 -45.98 -34.46
N THR A 64 1.88 -46.79 -33.98
CA THR A 64 3.25 -47.05 -34.49
C THR A 64 4.23 -45.91 -34.77
N VAL A 65 5.33 -45.87 -34.00
CA VAL A 65 6.69 -46.22 -34.48
C VAL A 65 7.46 -46.86 -33.30
N LYS A 66 7.60 -48.19 -33.34
CA LYS A 66 8.67 -48.92 -32.66
C LYS A 66 9.78 -49.02 -33.69
N ASP A 67 10.93 -48.44 -33.41
CA ASP A 67 12.28 -48.88 -33.81
C ASP A 67 13.25 -47.71 -33.68
N GLU A 68 13.69 -47.45 -32.45
CA GLU A 68 14.92 -46.70 -32.17
C GLU A 68 15.40 -46.85 -30.71
N ARG A 69 14.92 -47.87 -29.99
CA ARG A 69 15.38 -48.22 -28.64
C ARG A 69 16.26 -49.45 -28.69
N GLN A 70 17.43 -49.33 -29.31
CA GLN A 70 18.49 -50.32 -29.10
C GLN A 70 19.92 -49.81 -29.34
N ASN A 71 20.13 -48.49 -29.47
CA ASN A 71 21.48 -47.91 -29.62
C ASN A 71 21.83 -46.81 -28.61
N THR A 72 21.09 -46.70 -27.49
CA THR A 72 21.33 -45.71 -26.42
C THR A 72 21.63 -46.33 -25.06
N ALA A 73 22.12 -47.58 -25.04
CA ALA A 73 22.48 -48.27 -23.79
C ALA A 73 24.00 -48.47 -23.59
N GLU A 74 24.86 -47.89 -24.44
CA GLU A 74 26.33 -48.06 -24.35
C GLU A 74 27.14 -46.74 -24.36
N LEU A 75 26.49 -45.60 -24.10
CA LEU A 75 27.17 -44.30 -23.92
C LEU A 75 26.84 -43.60 -22.59
N GLU A 76 26.24 -44.31 -21.64
CA GLU A 76 26.09 -43.85 -20.25
C GLU A 76 27.06 -44.61 -19.33
N SER A 77 28.37 -44.40 -19.53
CA SER A 77 29.38 -44.74 -18.52
C SER A 77 30.58 -43.79 -18.47
N GLU A 78 30.43 -42.56 -19.00
CA GLU A 78 31.34 -41.48 -18.61
C GLU A 78 30.85 -40.84 -17.32
N SER A 79 31.57 -41.15 -16.26
CA SER A 79 31.45 -40.57 -14.93
C SER A 79 31.58 -39.05 -14.97
N VAL A 80 30.46 -38.32 -15.00
CA VAL A 80 30.44 -36.95 -14.50
C VAL A 80 30.39 -37.05 -12.98
N GLY A 81 31.55 -36.83 -12.36
CA GLY A 81 31.67 -36.76 -10.91
C GLY A 81 30.63 -35.80 -10.34
N ASN A 82 29.73 -36.32 -9.52
CA ASN A 82 28.79 -35.51 -8.77
C ASN A 82 29.51 -34.91 -7.56
N SER A 83 30.38 -33.93 -7.81
CA SER A 83 30.84 -32.98 -6.81
C SER A 83 29.97 -31.74 -6.92
N SER A 84 28.73 -31.81 -6.42
CA SER A 84 27.95 -30.60 -6.15
C SER A 84 28.48 -29.96 -4.88
N GLU A 85 29.59 -29.23 -5.00
CA GLU A 85 29.95 -28.25 -3.97
C GLU A 85 28.74 -27.33 -3.74
N PRO A 86 28.38 -27.02 -2.48
CA PRO A 86 27.30 -26.10 -2.21
C PRO A 86 27.64 -24.75 -2.84
N LEU A 87 26.76 -24.27 -3.72
CA LEU A 87 26.89 -22.97 -4.37
C LEU A 87 27.25 -21.90 -3.35
N THR A 88 28.24 -21.09 -3.68
CA THR A 88 28.61 -19.93 -2.87
C THR A 88 27.42 -18.96 -2.77
N ALA A 89 27.40 -18.12 -1.73
CA ALA A 89 26.32 -17.13 -1.55
C ALA A 89 26.18 -16.19 -2.76
N GLU A 90 27.28 -15.89 -3.45
CA GLU A 90 27.29 -15.07 -4.66
C GLU A 90 26.65 -15.79 -5.85
N GLU A 91 26.96 -17.07 -6.05
CA GLU A 91 26.34 -17.88 -7.11
C GLU A 91 24.84 -18.09 -6.87
N GLN A 92 24.43 -18.27 -5.61
CA GLN A 92 23.02 -18.36 -5.23
C GLN A 92 22.28 -17.05 -5.58
N LEU A 93 22.85 -15.89 -5.22
CA LEU A 93 22.26 -14.59 -5.55
C LEU A 93 22.14 -14.38 -7.06
N LYS A 94 23.17 -14.75 -7.83
CA LYS A 94 23.17 -14.62 -9.28
C LYS A 94 22.12 -15.52 -9.94
N GLN A 95 21.97 -16.75 -9.44
CA GLN A 95 20.91 -17.65 -9.90
C GLN A 95 19.51 -17.11 -9.57
N GLU A 96 19.31 -16.55 -8.38
CA GLU A 96 18.03 -15.94 -8.00
C GLU A 96 17.68 -14.74 -8.90
N GLN A 97 18.64 -13.86 -9.16
CA GLN A 97 18.46 -12.72 -10.07
C GLN A 97 18.11 -13.18 -11.49
N LEU A 98 18.82 -14.18 -12.02
CA LEU A 98 18.54 -14.74 -13.33
C LEU A 98 17.13 -15.37 -13.39
N ALA A 99 16.73 -16.09 -12.35
CA ALA A 99 15.39 -16.67 -12.24
C ALA A 99 14.30 -15.58 -12.23
N LYS A 100 14.50 -14.50 -11.45
CA LYS A 100 13.60 -13.33 -11.44
C LYS A 100 13.47 -12.71 -12.83
N GLU A 101 14.60 -12.48 -13.52
CA GLU A 101 14.57 -11.92 -14.87
C GLU A 101 13.85 -12.80 -15.88
N LEU A 102 14.08 -14.12 -15.84
CA LEU A 102 13.42 -15.08 -16.72
C LEU A 102 11.92 -15.14 -16.44
N ALA A 103 11.51 -15.15 -15.18
CA ALA A 103 10.10 -15.10 -14.78
C ALA A 103 9.43 -13.81 -15.28
N PHE A 104 10.13 -12.68 -15.18
CA PHE A 104 9.65 -11.41 -15.70
C PHE A 104 9.49 -11.42 -17.23
N LYS A 105 10.50 -11.90 -17.96
CA LYS A 105 10.48 -11.98 -19.43
C LYS A 105 9.38 -12.92 -19.96
N ARG A 106 9.13 -14.02 -19.24
CA ARG A 106 8.14 -15.06 -19.58
C ARG A 106 6.76 -14.84 -18.96
N ALA A 107 6.51 -13.70 -18.33
CA ALA A 107 5.22 -13.40 -17.71
C ALA A 107 4.07 -13.58 -18.72
N PRO A 108 3.03 -14.37 -18.40
CA PRO A 108 1.90 -14.59 -19.31
C PRO A 108 1.04 -13.32 -19.41
N ILE A 109 0.29 -13.20 -20.49
CA ILE A 109 -0.64 -12.08 -20.70
C ILE A 109 -1.72 -12.10 -19.62
N ASN A 110 -2.02 -10.93 -19.07
CA ASN A 110 -3.17 -10.73 -18.20
C ASN A 110 -4.36 -10.30 -19.06
N TRP A 111 -5.13 -11.28 -19.54
CA TRP A 111 -6.15 -11.08 -20.58
C TRP A 111 -7.26 -10.11 -20.19
N ILE A 112 -7.66 -10.07 -18.91
CA ILE A 112 -8.78 -9.22 -18.48
C ILE A 112 -8.38 -7.73 -18.54
N PRO A 113 -7.31 -7.25 -17.86
CA PRO A 113 -6.86 -5.87 -18.02
C PRO A 113 -6.45 -5.56 -19.46
N ALA A 114 -5.77 -6.48 -20.16
CA ALA A 114 -5.37 -6.24 -21.55
C ALA A 114 -6.59 -5.98 -22.45
N ALA A 115 -7.64 -6.80 -22.36
CA ALA A 115 -8.86 -6.61 -23.13
C ALA A 115 -9.53 -5.28 -22.78
N VAL A 116 -9.68 -4.95 -21.49
CA VAL A 116 -10.33 -3.71 -21.06
C VAL A 116 -9.54 -2.47 -21.49
N LEU A 117 -8.22 -2.45 -21.25
CA LEU A 117 -7.35 -1.33 -21.53
C LEU A 117 -7.10 -1.10 -23.03
N ILE A 118 -7.34 -2.10 -23.88
CA ILE A 118 -7.28 -1.97 -25.34
C ILE A 118 -8.66 -1.65 -25.93
N ALA A 119 -9.70 -2.37 -25.52
CA ALA A 119 -11.03 -2.23 -26.10
C ALA A 119 -11.71 -0.90 -25.71
N THR A 120 -11.55 -0.44 -24.46
CA THR A 120 -12.26 0.77 -24.00
C THR A 120 -11.76 2.05 -24.67
N PRO A 121 -10.45 2.30 -24.90
CA PRO A 121 -10.02 3.46 -25.68
C PRO A 121 -10.44 3.39 -27.14
N ILE A 122 -10.38 2.20 -27.77
CA ILE A 122 -10.86 2.01 -29.16
C ILE A 122 -12.36 2.32 -29.24
N ALA A 123 -13.16 1.76 -28.33
CA ALA A 123 -14.58 2.03 -28.26
C ALA A 123 -14.87 3.52 -28.04
N ALA A 124 -14.14 4.18 -27.13
CA ALA A 124 -14.29 5.61 -26.91
C ALA A 124 -13.94 6.44 -28.16
N ALA A 125 -12.87 6.08 -28.87
CA ALA A 125 -12.41 6.77 -30.06
C ALA A 125 -13.31 6.58 -31.29
N VAL A 126 -14.04 5.46 -31.38
CA VAL A 126 -14.94 5.16 -32.51
C VAL A 126 -16.38 5.53 -32.21
N ILE A 127 -16.93 5.06 -31.08
CA ILE A 127 -18.35 5.21 -30.74
C ILE A 127 -18.66 6.66 -30.35
N THR A 128 -17.78 7.35 -29.62
CA THR A 128 -18.06 8.71 -29.15
C THR A 128 -18.21 9.71 -30.28
N PRO A 129 -17.27 9.82 -31.25
CA PRO A 129 -17.44 10.75 -32.36
C PRO A 129 -18.66 10.41 -33.22
N TRP A 130 -18.91 9.13 -33.48
CA TRP A 130 -20.10 8.69 -34.21
C TRP A 130 -21.40 9.10 -33.49
N TYR A 131 -21.49 8.87 -32.18
CA TYR A 131 -22.67 9.24 -31.39
C TYR A 131 -22.88 10.75 -31.38
N LEU A 132 -21.82 11.54 -31.13
CA LEU A 132 -21.89 13.00 -31.13
C LEU A 132 -22.21 13.59 -32.51
N ALA A 133 -21.91 12.88 -33.60
CA ALA A 133 -22.26 13.29 -34.96
C ALA A 133 -23.73 12.95 -35.33
N THR A 134 -24.35 11.99 -34.65
CA THR A 134 -25.67 11.45 -35.01
C THR A 134 -26.76 11.78 -33.99
N HIS A 135 -26.40 12.12 -32.77
CA HIS A 135 -27.31 12.38 -31.66
C HIS A 135 -26.95 13.71 -30.98
N GLU A 136 -27.97 14.47 -30.60
CA GLU A 136 -27.78 15.65 -29.77
C GLU A 136 -27.58 15.23 -28.31
N VAL A 137 -26.49 15.70 -27.70
CA VAL A 137 -26.22 15.47 -26.28
C VAL A 137 -26.57 16.72 -25.49
N SER A 138 -27.51 16.56 -24.54
CA SER A 138 -27.99 17.67 -23.73
C SER A 138 -26.90 18.22 -22.78
N LYS A 139 -27.00 19.51 -22.44
CA LYS A 139 -26.06 20.17 -21.50
C LYS A 139 -25.94 19.45 -20.14
N PRO A 140 -27.01 18.92 -19.52
CA PRO A 140 -26.91 18.15 -18.28
C PRO A 140 -26.00 16.92 -18.36
N VAL A 141 -25.91 16.26 -19.52
CA VAL A 141 -25.00 15.12 -19.72
C VAL A 141 -23.54 15.56 -19.66
N TRP A 142 -23.20 16.67 -20.31
CA TRP A 142 -21.84 17.24 -20.26
C TRP A 142 -21.44 17.69 -18.84
N ILE A 143 -22.37 18.31 -18.11
CA ILE A 143 -22.16 18.66 -16.69
C ILE A 143 -21.93 17.40 -15.86
N THR A 144 -22.73 16.36 -16.08
CA THR A 144 -22.60 15.06 -15.41
C THR A 144 -21.28 14.39 -15.72
N PHE A 145 -20.86 14.38 -16.98
CA PHE A 145 -19.55 13.89 -17.39
C PHE A 145 -18.42 14.58 -16.60
N GLY A 146 -18.42 15.92 -16.56
CA GLY A 146 -17.43 16.68 -15.79
C GLY A 146 -17.47 16.37 -14.29
N ALA A 147 -18.66 16.40 -13.68
CA ALA A 147 -18.83 16.14 -12.25
C ALA A 147 -18.39 14.73 -11.85
N ILE A 148 -18.77 13.71 -12.62
CA ILE A 148 -18.39 12.32 -12.36
C ILE A 148 -16.89 12.12 -12.65
N ALA A 149 -16.31 12.78 -13.66
CA ALA A 149 -14.87 12.73 -13.91
C ALA A 149 -14.07 13.28 -12.72
N ILE A 150 -14.44 14.46 -12.22
CA ILE A 150 -13.85 15.08 -11.02
C ILE A 150 -14.01 14.16 -9.82
N TRP A 151 -15.23 13.71 -9.52
CA TRP A 151 -15.48 12.85 -8.36
C TRP A 151 -14.69 11.56 -8.42
N THR A 152 -14.61 10.91 -9.60
CA THR A 152 -13.84 9.68 -9.78
C THR A 152 -12.35 9.91 -9.52
N GLY A 153 -11.75 10.93 -10.15
CA GLY A 153 -10.33 11.22 -9.99
C GLY A 153 -9.98 11.60 -8.55
N MET A 154 -10.79 12.48 -7.94
CA MET A 154 -10.66 12.87 -6.54
C MET A 154 -10.85 11.69 -5.57
N SER A 155 -11.63 10.67 -5.95
CA SER A 155 -11.82 9.47 -5.13
C SER A 155 -10.59 8.58 -5.07
N ILE A 156 -9.81 8.52 -6.16
CA ILE A 156 -8.50 7.85 -6.16
C ILE A 156 -7.54 8.61 -5.26
N THR A 157 -7.41 9.92 -5.43
CA THR A 157 -6.44 10.73 -4.66
C THR A 157 -6.81 10.83 -3.18
N THR A 158 -8.06 11.17 -2.87
CA THR A 158 -8.56 11.38 -1.51
C THR A 158 -8.72 10.05 -0.76
N GLY A 159 -9.25 9.03 -1.44
CA GLY A 159 -9.61 7.73 -0.87
C GLY A 159 -8.48 6.71 -0.94
N TYR A 160 -8.25 6.11 -2.10
CA TYR A 160 -7.28 5.01 -2.23
C TYR A 160 -5.86 5.46 -1.87
N HIS A 161 -5.43 6.61 -2.40
CA HIS A 161 -4.07 7.08 -2.23
C HIS A 161 -3.80 7.62 -0.81
N ARG A 162 -4.34 8.78 -0.46
CA ARG A 162 -3.94 9.48 0.78
C ARG A 162 -4.55 8.86 2.04
N LEU A 163 -5.82 8.43 1.98
CA LEU A 163 -6.52 7.83 3.14
C LEU A 163 -6.11 6.38 3.37
N MET A 164 -6.19 5.51 2.37
CA MET A 164 -6.03 4.07 2.55
C MET A 164 -4.58 3.60 2.39
N SER A 165 -3.86 4.05 1.37
CA SER A 165 -2.46 3.65 1.17
C SER A 165 -1.51 4.30 2.17
N HIS A 166 -1.55 5.63 2.31
CA HIS A 166 -0.61 6.37 3.15
C HIS A 166 -1.10 6.71 4.55
N ARG A 167 -2.40 6.56 4.81
CA ARG A 167 -3.00 6.79 6.14
C ARG A 167 -2.66 8.17 6.68
N THR A 168 -2.70 9.17 5.81
CA THR A 168 -2.30 10.55 6.13
C THR A 168 -3.37 11.32 6.88
N TYR A 169 -4.59 10.78 6.97
CA TYR A 169 -5.67 11.30 7.77
C TYR A 169 -6.67 10.17 8.11
N LYS A 170 -7.62 10.45 9.01
CA LYS A 170 -8.80 9.62 9.26
C LYS A 170 -10.04 10.32 8.71
N ALA A 171 -11.00 9.55 8.20
CA ALA A 171 -12.24 10.07 7.65
C ALA A 171 -13.45 9.44 8.35
N HIS A 172 -14.54 10.20 8.45
CA HIS A 172 -15.83 9.68 8.83
C HIS A 172 -16.26 8.54 7.87
N PRO A 173 -16.89 7.45 8.34
CA PRO A 173 -17.26 6.31 7.49
C PRO A 173 -18.07 6.69 6.24
N ALA A 174 -18.95 7.68 6.34
CA ALA A 174 -19.73 8.17 5.20
C ALA A 174 -18.83 8.76 4.09
N VAL A 175 -17.86 9.60 4.46
CA VAL A 175 -16.89 10.19 3.52
C VAL A 175 -16.02 9.11 2.89
N ARG A 176 -15.53 8.18 3.72
CA ARG A 176 -14.72 7.06 3.25
C ARG A 176 -15.49 6.18 2.24
N ASN A 177 -16.73 5.85 2.53
CA ASN A 177 -17.56 5.01 1.64
C ASN A 177 -17.98 5.76 0.37
N PHE A 178 -18.20 7.07 0.46
CA PHE A 178 -18.45 7.92 -0.71
C PHE A 178 -17.27 7.88 -1.70
N PHE A 179 -16.03 8.07 -1.21
CA PHE A 179 -14.85 7.95 -2.07
C PHE A 179 -14.53 6.49 -2.47
N LEU A 180 -14.92 5.48 -1.68
CA LEU A 180 -14.79 4.08 -2.10
C LEU A 180 -15.64 3.77 -3.34
N LEU A 181 -16.86 4.31 -3.41
CA LEU A 181 -17.74 4.16 -4.57
C LEU A 181 -17.15 4.85 -5.81
N GLY A 182 -16.70 6.11 -5.68
CA GLY A 182 -16.06 6.82 -6.78
C GLY A 182 -14.74 6.18 -7.22
N ALA A 183 -13.96 5.60 -6.31
CA ALA A 183 -12.74 4.87 -6.65
C ALA A 183 -13.05 3.54 -7.36
N THR A 184 -14.15 2.87 -7.00
CA THR A 184 -14.62 1.67 -7.72
C THR A 184 -15.10 2.01 -9.13
N LEU A 185 -15.73 3.19 -9.30
CA LEU A 185 -16.10 3.73 -10.60
C LEU A 185 -14.88 4.00 -11.50
N ALA A 186 -13.68 4.20 -10.93
CA ALA A 186 -12.44 4.36 -11.68
C ALA A 186 -11.92 3.06 -12.31
N VAL A 187 -12.37 1.89 -11.85
CA VAL A 187 -11.94 0.56 -12.34
C VAL A 187 -10.41 0.40 -12.35
N GLN A 188 -9.75 0.73 -11.23
CA GLN A 188 -8.28 0.62 -11.08
C GLN A 188 -7.85 -0.53 -10.17
N GLY A 189 -8.74 -1.48 -9.91
CA GLY A 189 -8.57 -2.55 -8.94
C GLY A 189 -9.35 -2.28 -7.66
N SER A 190 -9.51 -3.33 -6.86
CA SER A 190 -10.14 -3.19 -5.56
C SER A 190 -9.29 -2.33 -4.62
N ALA A 191 -9.85 -1.90 -3.50
CA ALA A 191 -9.09 -1.14 -2.52
C ALA A 191 -7.87 -1.91 -2.01
N PHE A 192 -7.96 -3.25 -1.92
CA PHE A 192 -6.85 -4.10 -1.51
C PHE A 192 -5.75 -4.14 -2.56
N ASP A 193 -6.11 -4.43 -3.82
CA ASP A 193 -5.15 -4.52 -4.92
C ASP A 193 -4.39 -3.21 -5.10
N TRP A 194 -5.14 -2.10 -5.17
CA TRP A 194 -4.57 -0.78 -5.40
C TRP A 194 -3.65 -0.38 -4.24
N CYS A 195 -4.11 -0.49 -3.00
CA CYS A 195 -3.31 -0.08 -1.85
C CYS A 195 -2.10 -1.00 -1.62
N SER A 196 -2.25 -2.30 -1.84
CA SER A 196 -1.15 -3.26 -1.74
C SER A 196 -0.08 -2.97 -2.79
N GLY A 197 -0.48 -2.82 -4.06
CA GLY A 197 0.46 -2.52 -5.15
C GLY A 197 1.16 -1.18 -4.94
N HIS A 198 0.41 -0.16 -4.51
CA HIS A 198 0.95 1.17 -4.26
C HIS A 198 1.96 1.20 -3.08
N ARG A 199 1.67 0.50 -1.98
CA ARG A 199 2.63 0.35 -0.87
C ARG A 199 3.88 -0.41 -1.30
N THR A 200 3.76 -1.42 -2.18
CA THR A 200 4.92 -2.12 -2.77
C THR A 200 5.75 -1.19 -3.64
N HIS A 201 5.12 -0.37 -4.48
CA HIS A 201 5.80 0.64 -5.29
C HIS A 201 6.61 1.62 -4.43
N HIS A 202 6.02 2.19 -3.38
CA HIS A 202 6.76 3.09 -2.49
C HIS A 202 7.94 2.42 -1.77
N ARG A 203 7.83 1.11 -1.51
CA ARG A 203 8.89 0.35 -0.86
C ARG A 203 10.08 0.07 -1.79
N HIS A 204 9.79 -0.18 -3.07
CA HIS A 204 10.78 -0.60 -4.05
C HIS A 204 10.91 0.39 -5.21
N VAL A 205 10.62 1.67 -4.98
CA VAL A 205 10.51 2.68 -6.06
C VAL A 205 11.70 2.62 -7.01
N ASP A 206 11.41 2.53 -8.31
CA ASP A 206 12.40 2.40 -9.39
C ASP A 206 13.25 1.12 -9.38
N ASP A 207 12.94 0.13 -8.56
CA ASP A 207 13.54 -1.19 -8.70
C ASP A 207 12.97 -1.85 -9.97
N PRO A 208 13.80 -2.29 -10.93
CA PRO A 208 13.26 -2.88 -12.15
C PRO A 208 12.50 -4.20 -11.91
N MET A 209 12.81 -4.98 -10.88
CA MET A 209 12.24 -6.31 -10.67
C MET A 209 11.18 -6.36 -9.58
N ASP A 210 11.23 -5.46 -8.61
CA ASP A 210 10.38 -5.48 -7.41
C ASP A 210 9.37 -4.30 -7.35
N ASP A 211 9.55 -3.23 -8.15
CA ASP A 211 8.52 -2.19 -8.35
C ASP A 211 7.48 -2.67 -9.39
N PRO A 212 6.18 -2.72 -9.05
CA PRO A 212 5.14 -3.16 -9.98
C PRO A 212 5.11 -2.35 -11.28
N TYR A 213 5.40 -1.04 -11.23
CA TYR A 213 5.32 -0.13 -12.37
C TYR A 213 6.56 0.77 -12.50
N SER A 214 7.73 0.16 -12.27
CA SER A 214 9.06 0.78 -12.34
C SER A 214 9.23 1.72 -13.55
N ALA A 215 9.44 3.00 -13.30
CA ALA A 215 9.72 3.98 -14.35
C ALA A 215 11.06 3.73 -15.07
N LYS A 216 12.00 3.01 -14.43
CA LYS A 216 13.27 2.60 -15.07
C LYS A 216 13.09 1.61 -16.22
N ARG A 217 11.91 1.00 -16.37
CA ARG A 217 11.56 0.18 -17.54
C ARG A 217 10.99 0.97 -18.72
N GLY A 218 10.95 2.30 -18.60
CA GLY A 218 10.53 3.21 -19.66
C GLY A 218 9.05 3.55 -19.62
N PHE A 219 8.70 4.58 -20.39
CA PHE A 219 7.38 5.20 -20.41
C PHE A 219 6.22 4.21 -20.59
N TRP A 220 6.28 3.36 -21.62
CA TRP A 220 5.18 2.46 -21.95
C TRP A 220 4.95 1.40 -20.87
N PHE A 221 6.03 0.93 -20.23
CA PHE A 221 5.92 -0.02 -19.14
C PHE A 221 5.20 0.60 -17.94
N SER A 222 5.68 1.74 -17.43
CA SER A 222 5.10 2.37 -16.24
C SER A 222 3.73 3.01 -16.49
N HIS A 223 3.43 3.39 -17.74
CA HIS A 223 2.12 3.95 -18.10
C HIS A 223 1.03 2.86 -18.16
N ILE A 224 1.28 1.74 -18.87
CA ILE A 224 0.22 0.75 -19.10
C ILE A 224 0.74 -0.69 -19.18
N GLY A 225 1.95 -0.90 -19.66
CA GLY A 225 2.51 -2.22 -19.96
C GLY A 225 2.58 -3.14 -18.76
N TRP A 226 2.81 -2.59 -17.56
CA TRP A 226 2.88 -3.35 -16.32
C TRP A 226 1.59 -4.11 -15.97
N MET A 227 0.43 -3.68 -16.47
CA MET A 227 -0.86 -4.36 -16.23
C MET A 227 -1.18 -5.43 -17.28
N LEU A 228 -0.50 -5.40 -18.44
CA LEU A 228 -0.84 -6.26 -19.59
C LEU A 228 -0.35 -7.70 -19.43
N LYS A 229 0.55 -7.96 -18.46
CA LYS A 229 1.08 -9.29 -18.14
C LYS A 229 1.09 -9.50 -16.63
N ASN A 230 1.03 -10.76 -16.22
CA ASN A 230 1.14 -11.17 -14.82
C ASN A 230 2.61 -11.19 -14.40
N TYR A 231 3.23 -10.02 -14.31
CA TYR A 231 4.62 -9.89 -13.84
C TYR A 231 4.74 -10.30 -12.37
N PRO A 232 5.88 -10.89 -11.95
CA PRO A 232 6.11 -11.22 -10.55
C PRO A 232 5.95 -10.03 -9.60
N SER A 233 6.40 -8.83 -9.99
CA SER A 233 6.25 -7.59 -9.21
C SER A 233 4.81 -7.10 -9.09
N GLY A 234 3.92 -7.54 -9.99
CA GLY A 234 2.50 -7.20 -9.95
C GLY A 234 1.68 -8.05 -8.97
N ASN A 235 2.28 -9.07 -8.35
CA ASN A 235 1.58 -9.90 -7.36
C ASN A 235 1.34 -9.11 -6.07
N PHE A 236 0.08 -9.07 -5.62
CA PHE A 236 -0.29 -8.36 -4.40
C PHE A 236 0.13 -9.13 -3.15
N ASP A 237 0.83 -8.45 -2.23
CA ASP A 237 1.14 -8.96 -0.89
C ASP A 237 0.28 -8.28 0.16
N TYR A 238 -0.89 -8.85 0.45
CA TYR A 238 -1.82 -8.27 1.43
C TYR A 238 -1.30 -8.25 2.87
N LYS A 239 -0.12 -8.82 3.16
CA LYS A 239 0.55 -8.62 4.45
C LYS A 239 0.99 -7.18 4.65
N ASN A 240 1.12 -6.38 3.58
CA ASN A 240 1.48 -4.98 3.64
C ASN A 240 0.28 -4.03 3.92
N ILE A 241 -0.96 -4.55 3.96
CA ILE A 241 -2.21 -3.80 4.26
C ILE A 241 -3.02 -4.39 5.44
N PRO A 242 -2.41 -4.75 6.58
CA PRO A 242 -3.11 -5.39 7.70
C PRO A 242 -4.17 -4.48 8.37
N ASP A 243 -4.09 -3.18 8.13
CA ASP A 243 -5.07 -2.18 8.54
C ASP A 243 -6.35 -2.22 7.68
N LEU A 244 -6.23 -2.50 6.37
CA LEU A 244 -7.38 -2.54 5.45
C LEU A 244 -8.10 -3.88 5.50
N THR A 245 -7.37 -4.98 5.73
CA THR A 245 -7.95 -6.34 5.79
C THR A 245 -8.92 -6.54 6.94
N LYS A 246 -8.88 -5.70 7.97
CA LYS A 246 -9.81 -5.72 9.11
C LYS A 246 -11.17 -5.09 8.80
N ASP A 247 -11.28 -4.35 7.69
CA ASP A 247 -12.49 -3.64 7.34
C ASP A 247 -13.46 -4.49 6.51
N LYS A 248 -14.67 -4.71 7.05
CA LYS A 248 -15.67 -5.58 6.41
C LYS A 248 -16.18 -5.03 5.08
N VAL A 249 -16.29 -3.71 4.92
CA VAL A 249 -16.77 -3.10 3.68
C VAL A 249 -15.73 -3.31 2.58
N LEU A 250 -14.45 -3.13 2.90
CA LEU A 250 -13.38 -3.37 1.93
C LEU A 250 -13.25 -4.86 1.57
N GLN A 251 -13.43 -5.77 2.52
CA GLN A 251 -13.48 -7.21 2.23
C GLN A 251 -14.61 -7.57 1.26
N ILE A 252 -15.81 -7.00 1.47
CA ILE A 252 -16.96 -7.22 0.58
C ILE A 252 -16.68 -6.63 -0.81
N GLN A 253 -16.14 -5.41 -0.87
CA GLN A 253 -15.79 -4.74 -2.12
C GLN A 253 -14.72 -5.53 -2.88
N HIS A 254 -13.70 -6.04 -2.23
CA HIS A 254 -12.67 -6.88 -2.84
C HIS A 254 -13.25 -8.19 -3.37
N LYS A 255 -14.03 -8.90 -2.54
CA LYS A 255 -14.63 -10.21 -2.90
C LYS A 255 -15.60 -10.10 -4.08
N TYR A 256 -16.39 -9.04 -4.15
CA TYR A 256 -17.40 -8.84 -5.18
C TYR A 256 -17.05 -7.67 -6.12
N TYR A 257 -15.76 -7.40 -6.32
CA TYR A 257 -15.30 -6.20 -7.02
C TYR A 257 -15.91 -6.04 -8.41
N GLY A 258 -16.01 -7.14 -9.19
CA GLY A 258 -16.66 -7.11 -10.49
C GLY A 258 -18.13 -6.68 -10.44
N LEU A 259 -18.89 -7.13 -9.43
CA LEU A 259 -20.28 -6.71 -9.23
C LEU A 259 -20.35 -5.23 -8.85
N TRP A 260 -19.45 -4.75 -7.99
CA TRP A 260 -19.37 -3.33 -7.65
C TRP A 260 -19.04 -2.47 -8.87
N VAL A 261 -18.10 -2.89 -9.72
CA VAL A 261 -17.75 -2.20 -10.96
C VAL A 261 -18.96 -2.08 -11.89
N VAL A 262 -19.73 -3.16 -12.08
CA VAL A 262 -20.96 -3.13 -12.89
C VAL A 262 -22.01 -2.23 -12.24
N ALA A 263 -22.22 -2.35 -10.93
CA ALA A 263 -23.19 -1.54 -10.20
C ALA A 263 -22.87 -0.04 -10.28
N THR A 264 -21.60 0.36 -10.20
CA THR A 264 -21.22 1.77 -10.30
C THR A 264 -21.17 2.26 -11.75
N ASN A 265 -20.57 1.52 -12.68
CA ASN A 265 -20.36 2.02 -14.05
C ASN A 265 -21.60 1.89 -14.95
N VAL A 266 -22.45 0.89 -14.71
CA VAL A 266 -23.69 0.68 -15.48
C VAL A 266 -24.90 1.10 -14.66
N GLY A 267 -25.03 0.60 -13.43
CA GLY A 267 -26.18 0.88 -12.58
C GLY A 267 -26.31 2.36 -12.21
N LEU A 268 -25.32 2.91 -11.50
CA LEU A 268 -25.34 4.30 -11.05
C LEU A 268 -25.33 5.30 -12.21
N ILE A 269 -24.42 5.12 -13.19
CA ILE A 269 -24.35 6.04 -14.35
C ILE A 269 -25.61 5.95 -15.21
N GLY A 270 -26.14 4.74 -15.44
CA GLY A 270 -27.38 4.54 -16.18
C GLY A 270 -28.58 5.16 -15.47
N ALA A 271 -28.66 5.03 -14.14
CA ALA A 271 -29.71 5.65 -13.34
C ALA A 271 -29.65 7.19 -13.39
N ILE A 272 -28.44 7.78 -13.34
CA ILE A 272 -28.26 9.22 -13.53
C ILE A 272 -28.72 9.64 -14.93
N GLY A 273 -28.34 8.89 -15.97
CA GLY A 273 -28.77 9.15 -17.33
C GLY A 273 -30.29 9.04 -17.50
N TRP A 274 -30.94 8.10 -16.80
CA TRP A 274 -32.39 7.97 -16.79
C TRP A 274 -33.06 9.19 -16.14
N LEU A 275 -32.53 9.69 -15.03
CA LEU A 275 -33.03 10.91 -14.37
C LEU A 275 -32.86 12.17 -15.26
N ILE A 276 -31.81 12.21 -16.07
CA ILE A 276 -31.54 13.30 -17.02
C ILE A 276 -32.41 13.18 -18.29
N GLY A 277 -32.88 11.98 -18.61
CA GLY A 277 -33.59 11.67 -19.85
C GLY A 277 -32.68 11.27 -21.02
N ASP A 278 -31.39 11.02 -20.77
CA ASP A 278 -30.42 10.57 -21.78
C ASP A 278 -29.46 9.52 -21.20
N VAL A 279 -29.93 8.27 -21.17
CA VAL A 279 -29.16 7.12 -20.64
C VAL A 279 -27.91 6.85 -21.48
N TRP A 280 -28.04 6.86 -22.80
CA TRP A 280 -26.97 6.46 -23.72
C TRP A 280 -25.86 7.50 -23.79
N GLY A 281 -26.20 8.79 -23.89
CA GLY A 281 -25.22 9.87 -23.84
C GLY A 281 -24.48 9.89 -22.51
N THR A 282 -25.18 9.62 -21.40
CA THR A 282 -24.57 9.56 -20.07
C THR A 282 -23.65 8.35 -19.89
N LEU A 283 -24.07 7.14 -20.30
CA LEU A 283 -23.21 5.95 -20.27
C LEU A 283 -21.98 6.10 -21.19
N LEU A 284 -22.13 6.77 -22.33
CA LEU A 284 -21.04 6.99 -23.25
C LEU A 284 -20.03 8.00 -22.71
N LEU A 285 -20.48 9.19 -22.30
CA LEU A 285 -19.57 10.24 -21.82
C LEU A 285 -19.12 9.98 -20.37
N ALA A 286 -20.05 9.96 -19.42
CA ALA A 286 -19.74 9.79 -17.99
C ALA A 286 -19.36 8.35 -17.62
N GLY A 287 -19.75 7.36 -18.41
CA GLY A 287 -19.29 5.97 -18.26
C GLY A 287 -17.97 5.72 -18.97
N LEU A 288 -17.99 5.62 -20.30
CA LEU A 288 -16.86 5.15 -21.14
C LEU A 288 -15.75 6.19 -21.33
N VAL A 289 -16.05 7.38 -21.85
CA VAL A 289 -15.02 8.40 -22.13
C VAL A 289 -14.30 8.82 -20.85
N ARG A 290 -15.07 9.05 -19.78
CA ARG A 290 -14.55 9.36 -18.45
C ARG A 290 -13.65 8.25 -17.90
N LEU A 291 -13.96 6.98 -18.18
CA LEU A 291 -13.11 5.85 -17.75
C LEU A 291 -11.71 5.98 -18.35
N VAL A 292 -11.65 6.12 -19.68
CA VAL A 292 -10.42 6.18 -20.45
C VAL A 292 -9.57 7.39 -20.03
N ILE A 293 -10.19 8.57 -19.92
CA ILE A 293 -9.49 9.79 -19.52
C ILE A 293 -8.89 9.65 -18.11
N ASN A 294 -9.69 9.17 -17.14
CA ASN A 294 -9.21 9.02 -15.76
C ASN A 294 -8.11 7.95 -15.63
N HIS A 295 -8.18 6.87 -16.42
CA HIS A 295 -7.10 5.88 -16.51
C HIS A 295 -5.81 6.56 -16.94
N HIS A 296 -5.80 7.26 -18.08
CA HIS A 296 -4.58 7.91 -18.56
C HIS A 296 -4.06 9.00 -17.63
N PHE A 297 -4.93 9.79 -17.01
CA PHE A 297 -4.51 10.77 -16.00
C PHE A 297 -3.83 10.12 -14.81
N THR A 298 -4.39 9.02 -14.30
CA THR A 298 -3.75 8.25 -13.22
C THR A 298 -2.41 7.66 -13.68
N PHE A 299 -2.37 7.08 -14.89
CA PHE A 299 -1.17 6.45 -15.43
C PHE A 299 -0.04 7.45 -15.73
N PHE A 300 -0.36 8.73 -15.96
CA PHE A 300 0.65 9.79 -16.07
C PHE A 300 1.39 10.06 -14.75
N ILE A 301 0.82 9.68 -13.61
CA ILE A 301 1.53 9.74 -12.32
C ILE A 301 2.72 8.76 -12.36
N ASN A 302 2.46 7.51 -12.75
CA ASN A 302 3.49 6.47 -12.82
C ASN A 302 4.52 6.72 -13.93
N SER A 303 4.10 7.35 -15.03
CA SER A 303 4.97 7.61 -16.18
C SER A 303 5.53 9.03 -16.19
N LEU A 304 4.75 10.03 -16.60
CA LEU A 304 5.24 11.39 -16.82
C LEU A 304 5.76 12.05 -15.53
N CYS A 305 5.17 11.79 -14.36
CA CYS A 305 5.70 12.34 -13.10
C CYS A 305 7.01 11.67 -12.66
N HIS A 306 7.43 10.58 -13.29
CA HIS A 306 8.76 9.98 -13.12
C HIS A 306 9.73 10.33 -14.27
N MET A 307 9.34 11.22 -15.19
CA MET A 307 10.16 11.57 -16.36
C MET A 307 10.35 13.08 -16.51
N PHE A 308 9.30 13.88 -16.29
CA PHE A 308 9.28 15.31 -16.56
C PHE A 308 8.94 16.13 -15.32
N GLY A 309 9.74 17.16 -15.03
CA GLY A 309 9.56 18.06 -13.90
C GLY A 309 10.84 18.30 -13.12
N THR A 310 10.69 18.73 -11.87
CA THR A 310 11.82 19.09 -10.99
C THR A 310 11.93 18.12 -9.82
N ARG A 311 13.10 18.06 -9.16
CA ARG A 311 13.32 17.22 -7.96
C ARG A 311 13.72 18.01 -6.72
N PRO A 312 12.85 18.91 -6.22
CA PRO A 312 13.22 19.88 -5.20
C PRO A 312 13.57 19.26 -3.85
N TYR A 313 13.14 18.03 -3.53
CA TYR A 313 13.29 17.44 -2.19
C TYR A 313 14.25 16.25 -2.15
N THR A 314 14.34 15.45 -3.21
CA THR A 314 15.26 14.30 -3.26
C THR A 314 15.62 13.90 -4.69
N ASP A 315 16.83 13.37 -4.91
CA ASP A 315 17.27 12.75 -6.16
C ASP A 315 17.49 11.24 -6.07
N THR A 316 17.07 10.61 -4.96
CA THR A 316 17.23 9.17 -4.71
C THR A 316 16.34 8.27 -5.58
N ASN A 317 15.25 8.83 -6.11
CA ASN A 317 14.33 8.15 -7.02
C ASN A 317 13.96 9.07 -8.20
N THR A 318 13.17 8.54 -9.14
CA THR A 318 12.90 9.18 -10.40
C THR A 318 11.74 10.18 -10.34
N ALA A 319 10.94 10.17 -9.27
CA ALA A 319 9.77 11.03 -9.12
C ALA A 319 10.12 12.52 -9.20
N ARG A 320 9.24 13.29 -9.84
CA ARG A 320 9.41 14.71 -10.17
C ARG A 320 8.13 15.48 -9.86
N ASP A 321 8.31 16.72 -9.44
CA ASP A 321 7.25 17.69 -9.29
C ASP A 321 6.96 18.38 -10.63
N ASN A 322 5.69 18.40 -11.02
CA ASN A 322 5.21 18.98 -12.27
C ASN A 322 3.82 19.61 -12.09
N PHE A 323 3.76 20.94 -12.16
CA PHE A 323 2.50 21.70 -12.03
C PHE A 323 1.49 21.37 -13.12
N LEU A 324 1.92 21.19 -14.37
CA LEU A 324 1.01 20.90 -15.49
C LEU A 324 0.36 19.53 -15.32
N LEU A 325 1.10 18.55 -14.80
CA LEU A 325 0.54 17.24 -14.48
C LEU A 325 -0.34 17.28 -13.22
N ALA A 326 -0.10 18.20 -12.28
CA ALA A 326 -0.92 18.34 -11.08
C ALA A 326 -2.38 18.72 -11.40
N ILE A 327 -2.64 19.39 -12.54
CA ILE A 327 -4.00 19.78 -12.97
C ILE A 327 -4.88 18.55 -13.27
N PRO A 328 -4.58 17.72 -14.29
CA PRO A 328 -5.40 16.56 -14.62
C PRO A 328 -5.33 15.44 -13.57
N THR A 329 -4.29 15.45 -12.72
CA THR A 329 -4.12 14.46 -11.65
C THR A 329 -4.61 14.93 -10.28
N TRP A 330 -5.33 16.06 -10.21
CA TRP A 330 -5.96 16.53 -8.96
C TRP A 330 -4.98 16.75 -7.79
N GLY A 331 -3.76 17.18 -8.11
CA GLY A 331 -2.68 17.49 -7.16
C GLY A 331 -1.57 16.45 -7.08
N GLU A 332 -1.69 15.31 -7.76
CA GLU A 332 -0.72 14.21 -7.67
C GLU A 332 0.58 14.45 -8.46
N GLY A 333 0.62 15.51 -9.29
CA GLY A 333 1.80 15.91 -10.05
C GLY A 333 3.00 16.39 -9.22
N TYR A 334 2.83 16.69 -7.93
CA TYR A 334 3.96 16.99 -7.01
C TYR A 334 4.58 15.70 -6.46
N HIS A 335 5.07 14.88 -7.37
CA HIS A 335 5.40 13.50 -7.08
C HIS A 335 6.77 13.35 -6.38
N ASN A 336 7.70 14.30 -6.55
CA ASN A 336 8.96 14.29 -5.81
C ASN A 336 8.74 14.59 -4.34
N TYR A 337 7.86 15.56 -4.02
CA TYR A 337 7.45 15.79 -2.63
C TYR A 337 6.81 14.54 -2.04
N HIS A 338 5.83 14.01 -2.76
CA HIS A 338 5.05 12.87 -2.32
C HIS A 338 5.94 11.64 -2.02
N HIS A 339 6.85 11.27 -2.91
CA HIS A 339 7.75 10.13 -2.68
C HIS A 339 8.70 10.32 -1.50
N PHE A 340 9.11 11.56 -1.23
CA PHE A 340 10.01 11.85 -0.12
C PHE A 340 9.28 11.97 1.23
N PHE A 341 8.08 12.55 1.22
CA PHE A 341 7.26 12.87 2.39
C PHE A 341 5.89 12.20 2.32
N GLN A 342 5.85 10.91 1.95
CA GLN A 342 4.63 10.16 1.64
C GLN A 342 3.59 10.09 2.77
N TYR A 343 3.96 10.45 4.00
CA TYR A 343 3.05 10.48 5.15
C TYR A 343 2.35 11.84 5.34
N ASP A 344 2.64 12.86 4.53
CA ASP A 344 1.91 14.13 4.50
C ASP A 344 0.61 13.98 3.71
N TYR A 345 -0.50 14.54 4.19
CA TYR A 345 -1.77 14.51 3.45
C TYR A 345 -1.77 15.44 2.22
N ARG A 346 -0.76 16.30 2.08
CA ARG A 346 -0.59 17.23 0.96
C ARG A 346 0.48 16.71 0.03
N ASN A 347 0.24 16.76 -1.28
CA ASN A 347 1.31 16.61 -2.26
C ASN A 347 1.84 17.99 -2.67
N GLY A 348 0.93 18.91 -2.99
CA GLY A 348 1.27 20.32 -3.17
C GLY A 348 1.41 21.01 -1.82
N VAL A 349 2.58 20.99 -1.22
CA VAL A 349 2.77 21.53 0.15
C VAL A 349 2.70 23.06 0.25
N LYS A 350 3.04 23.79 -0.81
CA LYS A 350 2.94 25.26 -0.80
C LYS A 350 1.47 25.68 -0.99
N TRP A 351 1.10 26.83 -0.42
CA TRP A 351 -0.28 27.32 -0.47
C TRP A 351 -0.79 27.56 -1.90
N TRP A 352 0.09 28.00 -2.80
CA TRP A 352 -0.20 28.30 -4.22
C TRP A 352 -0.14 27.06 -5.14
N GLN A 353 0.42 25.94 -4.67
CA GLN A 353 0.50 24.73 -5.47
C GLN A 353 -0.89 24.14 -5.69
N TYR A 354 -1.26 23.81 -6.93
CA TYR A 354 -2.58 23.29 -7.25
C TYR A 354 -2.75 21.86 -6.74
N ASP A 355 -3.53 21.69 -5.68
CA ASP A 355 -3.81 20.38 -5.09
C ASP A 355 -5.24 20.41 -4.51
N PRO A 356 -6.27 20.22 -5.34
CA PRO A 356 -7.66 20.24 -4.88
C PRO A 356 -7.94 19.16 -3.82
N THR A 357 -7.22 18.04 -3.88
CA THR A 357 -7.31 16.97 -2.89
C THR A 357 -6.93 17.48 -1.49
N LYS A 358 -5.86 18.28 -1.35
CA LYS A 358 -5.50 18.84 -0.04
C LYS A 358 -6.57 19.79 0.50
N TRP A 359 -7.14 20.63 -0.37
CA TRP A 359 -8.14 21.61 0.05
C TRP A 359 -9.43 20.91 0.47
N LEU A 360 -9.82 19.85 -0.23
CA LEU A 360 -10.96 19.02 0.13
C LEU A 360 -10.77 18.35 1.49
N ILE A 361 -9.61 17.70 1.72
CA ILE A 361 -9.32 17.04 3.00
C ILE A 361 -9.31 18.08 4.15
N ALA A 362 -8.70 19.24 3.94
CA ALA A 362 -8.70 20.32 4.92
C ALA A 362 -10.11 20.87 5.21
N ALA A 363 -10.96 20.99 4.20
CA ALA A 363 -12.36 21.40 4.37
C ALA A 363 -13.16 20.35 5.16
N LEU A 364 -13.00 19.06 4.84
CA LEU A 364 -13.61 17.96 5.59
C LEU A 364 -13.18 17.96 7.06
N ALA A 365 -11.91 18.31 7.35
CA ALA A 365 -11.43 18.41 8.72
C ALA A 365 -12.09 19.57 9.47
N LYS A 366 -12.28 20.73 8.82
CA LYS A 366 -12.96 21.88 9.43
C LYS A 366 -14.40 21.60 9.83
N VAL A 367 -15.10 20.73 9.10
CA VAL A 367 -16.49 20.33 9.42
C VAL A 367 -16.56 19.04 10.28
N GLY A 368 -15.43 18.55 10.79
CA GLY A 368 -15.38 17.37 11.67
C GLY A 368 -15.56 16.01 10.96
N LEU A 369 -15.51 15.98 9.62
CA LEU A 369 -15.61 14.76 8.82
C LEU A 369 -14.25 14.11 8.50
N ALA A 370 -13.16 14.79 8.81
CA ALA A 370 -11.81 14.26 8.79
C ALA A 370 -11.03 14.68 10.05
N SER A 371 -10.06 13.87 10.46
CA SER A 371 -9.22 14.13 11.64
C SER A 371 -7.82 13.55 11.46
N ASP A 372 -6.91 13.84 12.39
CA ASP A 372 -5.53 13.34 12.41
C ASP A 372 -4.76 13.60 11.11
N LEU A 373 -4.95 14.78 10.50
CA LEU A 373 -4.25 15.20 9.29
C LEU A 373 -2.75 15.30 9.58
N ARG A 374 -1.96 14.44 8.94
CA ARG A 374 -0.51 14.39 9.08
C ARG A 374 0.16 15.39 8.16
N THR A 375 1.04 16.21 8.72
CA THR A 375 1.82 17.20 7.98
C THR A 375 3.29 17.13 8.36
N VAL A 376 4.18 17.29 7.39
CA VAL A 376 5.59 17.55 7.64
C VAL A 376 5.77 19.00 8.06
N ASP A 377 6.64 19.22 9.04
CA ASP A 377 6.98 20.56 9.50
C ASP A 377 7.75 21.35 8.43
N ASN A 378 7.48 22.66 8.36
CA ASN A 378 8.04 23.53 7.32
C ASN A 378 9.58 23.55 7.33
N MET A 379 10.21 23.38 8.50
CA MET A 379 11.68 23.37 8.60
C MET A 379 12.27 22.10 8.02
N THR A 380 11.68 20.93 8.28
CA THR A 380 12.08 19.65 7.66
C THR A 380 11.94 19.71 6.14
N ILE A 381 10.86 20.29 5.63
CA ILE A 381 10.68 20.49 4.17
C ILE A 381 11.77 21.41 3.62
N LYS A 382 11.99 22.55 4.29
CA LYS A 382 12.99 23.54 3.85
C LYS A 382 14.40 22.97 3.89
N HIS A 383 14.70 22.14 4.89
CA HIS A 383 15.96 21.42 5.01
C HIS A 383 16.20 20.53 3.79
N ALA A 384 15.19 19.76 3.35
CA ALA A 384 15.29 18.94 2.14
C ALA A 384 15.50 19.77 0.87
N GLU A 385 14.77 20.89 0.73
CA GLU A 385 14.93 21.82 -0.40
C GLU A 385 16.36 22.37 -0.47
N VAL A 386 16.89 22.86 0.65
CA VAL A 386 18.23 23.45 0.71
C VAL A 386 19.31 22.41 0.44
N ASN A 387 19.18 21.19 0.98
CA ASN A 387 20.11 20.09 0.65
C ASN A 387 20.14 19.80 -0.86
N MET A 388 18.98 19.75 -1.51
CA MET A 388 18.92 19.57 -2.96
C MET A 388 19.48 20.77 -3.73
N MET A 389 19.35 21.99 -3.21
CA MET A 389 19.99 23.18 -3.80
C MET A 389 21.52 23.06 -3.76
N PHE A 390 22.10 22.66 -2.62
CA PHE A 390 23.54 22.43 -2.50
C PHE A 390 24.03 21.33 -3.45
N LYS A 391 23.35 20.17 -3.50
CA LYS A 391 23.68 19.10 -4.45
C LYS A 391 23.66 19.56 -5.91
N ARG A 392 22.68 20.38 -6.29
CA ARG A 392 22.58 20.92 -7.66
C ARG A 392 23.66 21.95 -7.96
N ALA A 393 24.01 22.79 -7.00
CA ALA A 393 25.11 23.74 -7.13
C ALA A 393 26.42 23.00 -7.38
N GLN A 394 26.71 21.96 -6.58
CA GLN A 394 27.88 21.11 -6.75
C GLN A 394 27.91 20.42 -8.13
N LYS A 395 26.83 19.74 -8.53
CA LYS A 395 26.74 19.12 -9.87
C LYS A 395 26.94 20.11 -11.02
N LYS A 396 26.49 21.36 -10.85
CA LYS A 396 26.68 22.42 -11.86
C LYS A 396 28.15 22.86 -11.93
N ILE A 397 28.83 22.97 -10.79
CA ILE A 397 30.27 23.25 -10.74
C ILE A 397 31.04 22.11 -11.42
N GLU A 398 30.80 20.86 -11.03
CA GLU A 398 31.43 19.66 -11.62
C GLU A 398 31.26 19.65 -13.15
N LYS A 399 30.02 19.86 -13.63
CA LYS A 399 29.73 19.90 -15.07
C LYS A 399 30.51 21.02 -15.80
N ILE A 400 30.61 22.21 -15.23
CA ILE A 400 31.34 23.33 -15.85
C ILE A 400 32.84 23.01 -15.89
N SER A 401 33.38 22.42 -14.82
CA SER A 401 34.78 21.98 -14.76
C SER A 401 35.10 20.93 -15.84
N ASP A 402 34.20 19.94 -16.00
CA ASP A 402 34.33 18.89 -17.01
C ASP A 402 34.24 19.45 -18.45
N GLU A 403 33.26 20.31 -18.73
CA GLU A 403 33.06 20.92 -20.06
C GLU A 403 34.24 21.81 -20.50
N GLN A 404 34.98 22.38 -19.53
CA GLN A 404 36.16 23.20 -19.80
C GLN A 404 37.47 22.41 -19.82
N GLY A 405 37.43 21.08 -19.64
CA GLY A 405 38.64 20.23 -19.60
C GLY A 405 39.55 20.50 -18.41
N LEU A 406 39.00 21.09 -17.33
CA LEU A 406 39.73 21.54 -16.16
C LEU A 406 39.76 20.43 -15.11
N ILE A 407 40.58 19.41 -15.36
CA ILE A 407 40.67 18.20 -14.51
C ILE A 407 41.44 18.46 -13.20
N THR A 408 42.09 19.62 -13.06
CA THR A 408 42.83 20.00 -11.83
C THR A 408 42.37 21.36 -11.30
N ASP A 409 42.28 21.48 -9.97
CA ASP A 409 41.95 22.71 -9.22
C ASP A 409 42.75 23.94 -9.68
N SER A 410 43.89 23.76 -10.33
CA SER A 410 44.81 24.82 -10.74
C SER A 410 44.34 25.70 -11.89
N ASN A 411 43.34 25.30 -12.69
CA ASN A 411 42.91 26.06 -13.88
C ASN A 411 41.43 26.51 -13.86
N LEU A 412 40.69 26.34 -12.75
CA LEU A 412 39.36 26.92 -12.63
C LEU A 412 39.43 28.46 -12.69
N PRO A 413 38.53 29.14 -13.43
CA PRO A 413 38.38 30.58 -13.30
C PRO A 413 38.20 30.94 -11.83
N ARG A 414 38.95 31.93 -11.34
CA ARG A 414 38.95 32.34 -9.92
C ARG A 414 37.53 32.64 -9.38
N SER A 415 36.64 33.12 -10.25
CA SER A 415 35.23 33.31 -9.94
C SER A 415 34.48 32.01 -9.61
N LEU A 416 34.78 30.91 -10.31
CA LEU A 416 34.19 29.59 -10.09
C LEU A 416 34.76 28.92 -8.84
N GLN A 417 36.08 29.05 -8.59
CA GLN A 417 36.70 28.64 -7.32
C GLN A 417 36.04 29.36 -6.13
N ASN A 418 36.00 30.70 -6.15
CA ASN A 418 35.38 31.49 -5.09
C ASN A 418 33.90 31.10 -4.86
N PHE A 419 33.16 30.82 -5.93
CA PHE A 419 31.79 30.35 -5.83
C PHE A 419 31.71 28.95 -5.21
N SER A 420 32.56 28.02 -5.65
CA SER A 420 32.66 26.67 -5.09
C SER A 420 32.98 26.69 -3.60
N ASP A 421 34.00 27.45 -3.20
CA ASP A 421 34.41 27.64 -1.81
C ASP A 421 33.27 28.22 -0.98
N ARG A 422 32.54 29.21 -1.52
CA ARG A 422 31.39 29.79 -0.85
C ARG A 422 30.27 28.78 -0.66
N VAL A 423 29.95 27.99 -1.69
CA VAL A 423 28.92 26.94 -1.61
C VAL A 423 29.31 25.88 -0.58
N HIS A 424 30.58 25.46 -0.56
CA HIS A 424 31.09 24.48 0.40
C HIS A 424 31.04 25.01 1.84
N PHE A 425 31.48 26.26 2.06
CA PHE A 425 31.43 26.92 3.36
C PHE A 425 29.99 27.05 3.89
N GLU A 426 29.06 27.53 3.05
CA GLU A 426 27.64 27.64 3.40
C GLU A 426 27.02 26.28 3.69
N TYR A 427 27.42 25.23 2.95
CA TYR A 427 26.97 23.86 3.20
C TYR A 427 27.43 23.34 4.57
N GLN A 428 28.68 23.61 4.96
CA GLN A 428 29.19 23.24 6.27
C GLN A 428 28.42 23.95 7.40
N LEU A 429 28.27 25.28 7.30
CA LEU A 429 27.49 26.06 8.27
C LEU A 429 26.05 25.58 8.39
N PHE A 430 25.43 25.29 7.25
CA PHE A 430 24.08 24.75 7.22
C PHE A 430 23.98 23.40 7.93
N ASN A 431 24.90 22.47 7.66
CA ASN A 431 24.92 21.16 8.33
C ASN A 431 25.11 21.28 9.84
N ASP A 432 25.96 22.19 10.29
CA ASP A 432 26.16 22.41 11.73
C ASP A 432 24.92 23.03 12.38
N THR A 433 24.26 23.98 11.71
CA THR A 433 22.96 24.53 12.15
C THR A 433 21.90 23.42 12.24
N VAL A 434 21.87 22.50 11.28
CA VAL A 434 20.93 21.36 11.28
C VAL A 434 21.23 20.41 12.43
N LYS A 435 22.49 20.09 12.70
CA LYS A 435 22.88 19.24 13.84
C LYS A 435 22.45 19.86 15.16
N GLU A 436 22.67 21.15 15.34
CA GLU A 436 22.24 21.90 16.52
C GLU A 436 20.70 21.84 16.67
N TRP A 437 19.97 22.12 15.59
CA TRP A 437 18.51 22.03 15.58
C TRP A 437 18.01 20.62 15.93
N GLN A 438 18.63 19.56 15.39
CA GLN A 438 18.29 18.17 15.71
C GLN A 438 18.55 17.86 17.19
N ALA A 439 19.68 18.31 17.74
CA ALA A 439 20.01 18.14 19.14
C ALA A 439 18.99 18.86 20.06
N LEU A 440 18.60 20.09 19.71
CA LEU A 440 17.56 20.83 20.44
C LEU A 440 16.20 20.14 20.35
N LYS A 441 15.82 19.63 19.17
CA LYS A 441 14.56 18.88 18.99
C LYS A 441 14.54 17.59 19.79
N ALA A 442 15.65 16.85 19.83
CA ALA A 442 15.80 15.65 20.64
C ALA A 442 15.70 15.97 22.14
N LYS A 443 16.38 17.03 22.59
CA LYS A 443 16.29 17.52 23.98
C LYS A 443 14.86 17.91 24.35
N ALA A 444 14.16 18.65 23.49
CA ALA A 444 12.77 19.04 23.71
C ALA A 444 11.83 17.83 23.79
N MET A 445 12.04 16.82 22.93
CA MET A 445 11.25 15.58 22.97
C MET A 445 11.51 14.79 24.27
N GLN A 446 12.76 14.73 24.72
CA GLN A 446 13.12 14.07 25.98
C GLN A 446 12.49 14.77 27.19
N LEU A 447 12.54 16.10 27.24
CA LEU A 447 11.92 16.88 28.32
C LEU A 447 10.40 16.63 28.38
N LYS A 448 9.71 16.67 27.24
CA LYS A 448 8.27 16.36 27.18
C LYS A 448 7.94 14.93 27.63
N LYS A 449 8.79 13.96 27.28
CA LYS A 449 8.62 12.57 27.71
C LYS A 449 8.77 12.43 29.22
N ASN A 450 9.76 13.12 29.80
CA ASN A 450 9.98 13.12 31.25
C ASN A 450 8.80 13.78 31.98
N GLU A 451 8.37 14.97 31.54
CA GLU A 451 7.20 15.67 32.12
C GLU A 451 5.93 14.82 32.05
N PHE A 452 5.69 14.12 30.93
CA PHE A 452 4.55 13.22 30.80
C PHE A 452 4.64 12.02 31.75
N ALA A 453 5.82 11.44 31.91
CA ALA A 453 6.05 10.34 32.84
C ALA A 453 5.82 10.76 34.30
N GLU A 454 6.28 11.96 34.68
CA GLU A 454 6.04 12.55 36.00
C GLU A 454 4.54 12.75 36.26
N ARG A 455 3.81 13.37 35.31
CA ARG A 455 2.35 13.55 35.44
C ARG A 455 1.58 12.23 35.54
N LEU A 456 2.02 11.20 34.81
CA LEU A 456 1.44 9.86 34.91
C LEU A 456 1.66 9.26 36.29
N HIS A 457 2.87 9.40 36.83
CA HIS A 457 3.22 8.93 38.16
C HIS A 457 2.41 9.66 39.24
N GLU A 458 2.28 10.98 39.16
CA GLU A 458 1.44 11.77 40.07
C GLU A 458 -0.03 11.35 40.04
N ALA A 459 -0.58 11.10 38.84
CA ALA A 459 -1.96 10.64 38.69
C ALA A 459 -2.19 9.23 39.25
N ASP A 460 -1.21 8.32 39.08
CA ASP A 460 -1.27 6.96 39.62
C ASP A 460 -1.23 6.96 41.16
N GLU A 461 -0.33 7.74 41.77
CA GLU A 461 -0.26 7.88 43.23
C GLU A 461 -1.54 8.51 43.81
N ALA A 462 -2.08 9.57 43.18
CA ALA A 462 -3.34 10.17 43.61
C ALA A 462 -4.52 9.18 43.54
N LEU A 463 -4.56 8.30 42.53
CA LEU A 463 -5.57 7.25 42.43
C LEU A 463 -5.40 6.20 43.53
N LYS A 464 -4.16 5.75 43.82
CA LYS A 464 -3.89 4.80 44.92
C LYS A 464 -4.34 5.36 46.26
N ASP A 465 -4.07 6.62 46.54
CA ASP A 465 -4.51 7.29 47.77
C ASP A 465 -6.04 7.31 47.89
N GLN A 466 -6.74 7.63 46.80
CA GLN A 466 -8.20 7.58 46.76
C GLN A 466 -8.74 6.17 47.00
N TYR A 467 -8.15 5.15 46.38
CA TYR A 467 -8.51 3.75 46.63
C TYR A 467 -8.31 3.37 48.10
N HIS A 468 -7.16 3.73 48.69
CA HIS A 468 -6.86 3.42 50.07
C HIS A 468 -7.80 4.14 51.06
N MET A 469 -8.22 5.37 50.74
CA MET A 469 -9.25 6.09 51.50
C MET A 469 -10.63 5.42 51.42
N ILE A 470 -11.00 4.86 50.26
CA ILE A 470 -12.25 4.09 50.09
C ILE A 470 -12.16 2.79 50.90
N GLU A 471 -11.05 2.06 50.80
CA GLU A 471 -10.82 0.83 51.54
C GLU A 471 -10.93 1.05 53.06
N LYS A 472 -10.27 2.09 53.59
CA LYS A 472 -10.41 2.48 55.01
C LYS A 472 -11.85 2.76 55.41
N ARG A 473 -12.63 3.42 54.55
CA ARG A 473 -14.07 3.67 54.81
C ARG A 473 -14.88 2.37 54.85
N ILE A 474 -14.63 1.45 53.90
CA ILE A 474 -15.29 0.14 53.88
C ILE A 474 -14.95 -0.66 55.15
N LEU A 475 -13.68 -0.70 55.54
CA LEU A 475 -13.25 -1.37 56.77
C LEU A 475 -13.89 -0.75 58.02
N LYS A 476 -14.01 0.59 58.07
CA LYS A 476 -14.71 1.30 59.15
C LYS A 476 -16.19 0.95 59.18
N HIS A 477 -16.87 0.89 58.04
CA HIS A 477 -18.27 0.45 57.97
C HIS A 477 -18.46 -0.98 58.48
N ASN A 478 -17.58 -1.91 58.08
CA ASN A 478 -17.58 -3.28 58.58
C ASN A 478 -17.41 -3.34 60.11
N HIS A 479 -16.47 -2.56 60.66
CA HIS A 479 -16.27 -2.48 62.11
C HIS A 479 -17.52 -1.95 62.83
N ASN A 480 -18.10 -0.86 62.34
CA ASN A 480 -19.30 -0.25 62.91
C ASN A 480 -20.49 -1.23 62.88
N LEU A 481 -20.70 -1.95 61.77
CA LEU A 481 -21.72 -2.98 61.65
C LEU A 481 -21.51 -4.11 62.68
N LYS A 482 -20.27 -4.60 62.83
CA LYS A 482 -19.94 -5.63 63.84
C LYS A 482 -20.24 -5.16 65.27
N GLN A 483 -19.98 -3.90 65.59
CA GLN A 483 -20.32 -3.33 66.91
C GLN A 483 -21.83 -3.23 67.09
N ALA A 484 -22.56 -2.71 66.11
CA ALA A 484 -24.03 -2.64 66.16
C ALA A 484 -24.67 -4.02 66.36
N PHE A 485 -24.16 -5.07 65.70
CA PHE A 485 -24.65 -6.44 65.90
C PHE A 485 -24.38 -6.98 67.31
N LYS A 486 -23.25 -6.61 67.94
CA LYS A 486 -22.98 -6.97 69.34
C LYS A 486 -23.94 -6.28 70.30
N GLU A 487 -24.25 -5.01 70.07
CA GLU A 487 -25.22 -4.26 70.89
C GLU A 487 -26.63 -4.85 70.82
N ILE A 488 -27.03 -5.38 69.66
CA ILE A 488 -28.29 -6.11 69.50
C ILE A 488 -28.26 -7.43 70.26
N SER A 489 -27.18 -8.22 70.18
CA SER A 489 -27.10 -9.52 70.85
C SER A 489 -27.13 -9.41 72.38
N PHE A 490 -26.65 -8.30 72.95
CA PHE A 490 -26.69 -8.03 74.39
C PHE A 490 -28.07 -7.56 74.90
N LYS A 491 -28.98 -7.12 74.01
CA LYS A 491 -30.35 -6.70 74.39
C LYS A 491 -31.39 -7.82 74.25
N THR A 492 -31.00 -8.98 73.71
CA THR A 492 -31.86 -10.15 73.50
C THR A 492 -31.53 -11.34 74.41
N ALA A 493 -30.67 -11.14 75.41
CA ALA A 493 -30.41 -12.06 76.51
C ALA A 493 -30.89 -11.41 77.81
#